data_AF-A0A2E3NKA6-F1
#
_entry.id   AF-A0A2E3NKA6-F1
#
_cell.length_a   1.000
_cell.length_b   1.000
_cell.length_c   1.000
_cell.angle_alpha   90.00
_cell.angle_beta   90.00
_cell.angle_gamma   90.00
#
_symmetry.space_group_name_H-M   'P 1'
#
loop_
_entity.id
_entity.type
_entity.pdbx_description
1 polymer ?
#
loop_
_entity_poly.entity_id
_entity_poly.type
_entity_poly.pdbx_seq_one_letter_code
_entity_poly.pdbx_strand_id
1 'polypeptide(L)'
;MRGPRGERPPIRAPAAKALILAQACDEPGKLKIFGPVADPLHEKEADLRRLVRSMGGLVCLALAAGALACNRVPEEDPRLRQPLLGLDVAALGPLFDTAAMLAGTPLAREAAALRPRLEGCALAGFVLEKAPPADSFPSPACLDDVDERQRSRLDFARARMQGREGLLLWPVGQTGRLELSFTTTADGDLDLEGFLRPSGEDTLDLLVPSSEPPARPVLRASDALAYARLRPAGGLRLARLLPEGGQADRMFALKGRLLEGALLSGTVELAFLRPRGDVDMPLAIGALHHRGAGPIEAALDEALDQLEATWPIERTPRRFSLAHAGLQDGACFESLPLLPGLAPCWVVTPDALVIAWREAAIVSALGPPDVASAPSSAAGEHALTVDLARIARDDRSRPGANPNAPHTGDLFSRLTLDLAPADGGVRLHARFTKEAR
;
A
#
# COMPACT_ATOMS: atom_id res chain seq x y z
N MET A 1 26.62 -63.05 9.29
CA MET A 1 27.16 -62.69 7.96
C MET A 1 27.13 -61.17 7.83
N ARG A 2 28.29 -60.54 7.97
CA ARG A 2 28.54 -59.10 7.76
C ARG A 2 29.34 -58.97 6.46
N GLY A 3 28.97 -58.02 5.61
CA GLY A 3 29.63 -57.64 4.35
C GLY A 3 29.38 -56.16 4.06
N PRO A 4 30.24 -55.47 3.29
CA PRO A 4 31.09 -54.44 3.87
C PRO A 4 30.70 -52.99 3.58
N ARG A 5 31.25 -52.11 4.43
CA ARG A 5 31.29 -50.64 4.32
C ARG A 5 32.08 -50.21 3.09
N GLY A 6 31.54 -49.22 2.36
CA GLY A 6 32.27 -48.43 1.37
C GLY A 6 32.36 -46.98 1.82
N GLU A 7 33.52 -46.59 2.34
CA GLU A 7 33.93 -45.21 2.61
C GLU A 7 34.29 -44.51 1.27
N ARG A 8 33.90 -43.25 1.11
CA ARG A 8 34.52 -42.32 0.16
C ARG A 8 34.81 -40.97 0.84
N PRO A 9 35.89 -40.28 0.42
CA PRO A 9 36.67 -39.34 1.23
C PRO A 9 36.18 -37.87 1.16
N PRO A 10 36.68 -36.99 2.05
CA PRO A 10 36.24 -35.60 2.13
C PRO A 10 36.96 -34.73 1.08
N ILE A 11 36.21 -33.87 0.38
CA ILE A 11 36.79 -32.82 -0.46
C ILE A 11 36.97 -31.57 0.41
N ARG A 12 38.24 -31.20 0.60
CA ARG A 12 38.70 -29.99 1.28
C ARG A 12 38.53 -28.76 0.37
N ALA A 13 38.15 -27.65 0.98
CA ALA A 13 38.26 -26.30 0.45
C ALA A 13 39.72 -25.85 0.25
N PRO A 14 39.96 -24.80 -0.54
CA PRO A 14 41.03 -23.87 -0.30
C PRO A 14 40.50 -22.51 0.16
N ALA A 15 41.18 -21.96 1.15
CA ALA A 15 40.99 -20.65 1.73
C ALA A 15 41.83 -19.57 1.01
N ALA A 16 41.43 -18.32 1.27
CA ALA A 16 42.23 -17.09 1.35
C ALA A 16 42.64 -16.35 0.05
N LYS A 17 42.13 -15.12 -0.10
CA LYS A 17 42.92 -13.90 0.21
C LYS A 17 42.03 -12.64 0.27
N ALA A 18 42.31 -11.82 1.28
CA ALA A 18 41.75 -10.49 1.53
C ALA A 18 42.62 -9.39 0.89
N LEU A 19 42.01 -8.24 0.56
CA LEU A 19 42.65 -6.91 0.40
C LEU A 19 41.51 -5.85 0.47
N ILE A 20 41.28 -5.17 1.60
CA ILE A 20 41.81 -3.86 2.06
C ILE A 20 41.42 -2.63 1.18
N LEU A 21 40.54 -1.81 1.75
CA LEU A 21 40.44 -0.33 1.84
C LEU A 21 41.33 0.60 0.98
N ALA A 22 40.68 1.61 0.37
CA ALA A 22 41.02 3.07 0.30
C ALA A 22 39.90 3.74 -0.56
N GLN A 23 39.15 4.79 -0.21
CA GLN A 23 39.36 6.10 0.43
C GLN A 23 40.41 6.98 -0.26
N ALA A 24 39.97 7.96 -1.08
CA ALA A 24 40.47 9.35 -1.11
C ALA A 24 39.80 10.19 -2.23
N CYS A 25 39.40 11.41 -1.86
CA CYS A 25 39.07 12.55 -2.71
C CYS A 25 40.30 13.12 -3.44
N ASP A 26 40.13 13.81 -4.58
CA ASP A 26 40.53 15.23 -4.78
C ASP A 26 40.26 15.74 -6.21
N GLU A 27 39.75 16.99 -6.31
CA GLU A 27 39.58 17.83 -7.51
C GLU A 27 40.97 18.38 -8.02
N PRO A 28 41.15 19.44 -8.87
CA PRO A 28 40.28 20.26 -9.75
C PRO A 28 40.87 20.59 -11.16
N GLY A 29 40.09 21.18 -12.10
CA GLY A 29 40.70 21.87 -13.27
C GLY A 29 39.83 22.28 -14.49
N LYS A 30 39.33 23.53 -14.47
CA LYS A 30 39.16 24.55 -15.55
C LYS A 30 38.59 24.19 -16.96
N LEU A 31 37.56 24.95 -17.38
CA LEU A 31 37.68 25.98 -18.46
C LEU A 31 36.52 27.03 -18.42
N LYS A 32 36.86 28.32 -18.55
CA LYS A 32 35.97 29.48 -18.83
C LYS A 32 35.79 29.60 -20.37
N ILE A 33 34.74 30.25 -20.90
CA ILE A 33 34.71 31.66 -21.36
C ILE A 33 33.29 32.00 -21.87
N PHE A 34 32.70 33.12 -21.41
CA PHE A 34 31.75 33.95 -22.17
C PHE A 34 32.06 35.43 -21.86
N GLY A 35 32.13 36.27 -22.89
CA GLY A 35 32.33 37.71 -22.80
C GLY A 35 30.99 38.50 -22.78
N PRO A 36 31.03 39.80 -22.43
CA PRO A 36 29.84 40.61 -22.17
C PRO A 36 29.47 41.55 -23.34
N VAL A 37 28.19 41.91 -23.47
CA VAL A 37 27.77 43.13 -24.17
C VAL A 37 26.58 43.75 -23.43
N ALA A 38 26.65 45.07 -23.27
CA ALA A 38 25.82 45.92 -22.44
C ALA A 38 24.46 46.29 -23.06
N ASP A 39 23.59 46.71 -22.14
CA ASP A 39 22.19 47.13 -22.23
C ASP A 39 22.00 48.49 -22.93
N PRO A 40 20.91 48.69 -23.70
CA PRO A 40 20.24 49.98 -23.72
C PRO A 40 18.70 49.84 -23.72
N LEU A 41 18.13 49.33 -22.64
CA LEU A 41 16.92 49.95 -22.09
C LEU A 41 17.37 51.26 -21.42
N HIS A 42 16.88 52.44 -21.83
CA HIS A 42 16.51 53.44 -20.81
C HIS A 42 15.68 54.65 -21.24
N GLU A 43 15.63 55.05 -22.51
CA GLU A 43 15.07 56.38 -22.81
C GLU A 43 13.65 56.45 -23.40
N LYS A 44 13.00 55.32 -23.73
CA LYS A 44 11.63 55.35 -24.30
C LYS A 44 10.54 54.65 -23.49
N GLU A 45 10.87 54.02 -22.36
CA GLU A 45 9.89 53.35 -21.49
C GLU A 45 9.33 54.25 -20.37
N ALA A 46 9.97 55.38 -20.08
CA ALA A 46 9.58 56.23 -18.95
C ALA A 46 8.26 56.98 -19.16
N ASP A 47 7.89 57.27 -20.42
CA ASP A 47 6.68 58.05 -20.74
C ASP A 47 5.43 57.18 -20.98
N LEU A 48 5.58 55.93 -21.43
CA LEU A 48 4.44 54.98 -21.53
C LEU A 48 3.97 54.47 -20.16
N ARG A 49 4.89 54.42 -19.18
CA ARG A 49 4.63 53.96 -17.80
C ARG A 49 3.82 54.96 -16.96
N ARG A 50 3.72 56.24 -17.36
CA ARG A 50 2.91 57.24 -16.64
C ARG A 50 1.43 57.24 -17.04
N LEU A 51 1.09 56.87 -18.27
CA LEU A 51 -0.30 56.87 -18.75
C LEU A 51 -1.08 55.58 -18.40
N VAL A 52 -0.39 54.43 -18.34
CA VAL A 52 -1.00 53.13 -17.95
C VAL A 52 -1.19 53.04 -16.42
N ARG A 53 -0.53 53.92 -15.66
CA ARG A 53 -0.62 54.02 -14.19
C ARG A 53 -1.95 54.54 -13.64
N SER A 54 -2.82 55.17 -14.43
CA SER A 54 -4.02 55.84 -13.87
C SER A 54 -5.36 55.15 -14.12
N MET A 55 -5.48 54.21 -15.07
CA MET A 55 -6.76 53.55 -15.37
C MET A 55 -6.75 52.01 -15.27
N GLY A 56 -5.59 51.37 -15.31
CA GLY A 56 -5.48 49.91 -15.12
C GLY A 56 -5.39 49.47 -13.65
N GLY A 57 -4.96 50.37 -12.75
CA GLY A 57 -4.64 50.00 -11.37
C GLY A 57 -5.84 49.58 -10.52
N LEU A 58 -6.98 50.25 -10.66
CA LEU A 58 -8.15 50.02 -9.80
C LEU A 58 -9.04 48.86 -10.29
N VAL A 59 -9.13 48.66 -11.61
CA VAL A 59 -9.89 47.56 -12.21
C VAL A 59 -9.10 46.24 -12.13
N CYS A 60 -7.78 46.28 -12.29
CA CYS A 60 -6.95 45.10 -12.04
C CYS A 60 -6.80 44.80 -10.54
N LEU A 61 -6.80 45.77 -9.62
CA LEU A 61 -6.86 45.44 -8.18
C LEU A 61 -8.19 44.82 -7.78
N ALA A 62 -9.32 45.27 -8.33
CA ALA A 62 -10.64 44.72 -8.01
C ALA A 62 -10.84 43.32 -8.64
N LEU A 63 -10.36 43.09 -9.87
CA LEU A 63 -10.39 41.76 -10.51
C LEU A 63 -9.33 40.80 -9.96
N ALA A 64 -8.14 41.29 -9.55
CA ALA A 64 -7.16 40.47 -8.85
C ALA A 64 -7.59 40.17 -7.41
N ALA A 65 -8.25 41.09 -6.71
CA ALA A 65 -8.82 40.81 -5.39
C ALA A 65 -10.00 39.82 -5.48
N GLY A 66 -10.84 39.89 -6.54
CA GLY A 66 -11.89 38.90 -6.79
C GLY A 66 -11.36 37.52 -7.22
N ALA A 67 -10.27 37.47 -7.99
CA ALA A 67 -9.63 36.21 -8.40
C ALA A 67 -8.69 35.60 -7.34
N LEU A 68 -8.11 36.41 -6.44
CA LEU A 68 -7.32 35.94 -5.29
C LEU A 68 -8.18 35.64 -4.05
N ALA A 69 -9.42 36.13 -3.97
CA ALA A 69 -10.32 35.84 -2.85
C ALA A 69 -11.23 34.61 -3.06
N CYS A 70 -11.40 34.11 -4.30
CA CYS A 70 -12.25 32.95 -4.60
C CYS A 70 -11.49 31.65 -4.90
N ASN A 71 -10.16 31.63 -4.71
CA ASN A 71 -9.35 30.41 -4.84
C ASN A 71 -8.24 30.31 -3.78
N ARG A 72 -8.38 31.02 -2.65
CA ARG A 72 -7.65 30.62 -1.45
C ARG A 72 -8.28 29.31 -0.98
N VAL A 73 -7.72 28.20 -1.46
CA VAL A 73 -7.71 26.94 -0.70
C VAL A 73 -7.38 27.38 0.73
N PRO A 74 -8.27 27.16 1.71
CA PRO A 74 -8.03 27.59 3.08
C PRO A 74 -6.61 27.16 3.44
N GLU A 75 -5.78 28.11 3.88
CA GLU A 75 -4.42 27.82 4.29
C GLU A 75 -4.54 26.77 5.38
N GLU A 76 -4.24 25.53 5.01
CA GLU A 76 -4.58 24.39 5.85
C GLU A 76 -3.77 24.50 7.14
N ASP A 77 -4.44 24.25 8.26
CA ASP A 77 -3.80 24.32 9.57
C ASP A 77 -2.48 23.53 9.55
N PRO A 78 -1.31 24.17 9.77
CA PRO A 78 -0.01 23.52 9.65
C PRO A 78 0.14 22.34 10.63
N ARG A 79 -0.67 22.28 11.70
CA ARG A 79 -0.71 21.16 12.64
C ARG A 79 -1.18 19.86 11.99
N LEU A 80 -1.94 19.91 10.90
CA LEU A 80 -2.38 18.72 10.15
C LEU A 80 -1.24 17.95 9.46
N ARG A 81 -0.05 18.56 9.37
CA ARG A 81 1.16 17.94 8.79
C ARG A 81 2.15 17.45 9.84
N GLN A 82 1.81 17.57 11.12
CA GLN A 82 2.64 17.12 12.22
C GLN A 82 2.16 15.75 12.70
N PRO A 83 3.06 14.78 12.93
CA PRO A 83 2.66 13.49 13.48
C PRO A 83 2.08 13.69 14.88
N LEU A 84 0.84 13.25 15.05
CA LEU A 84 0.12 13.37 16.30
C LEU A 84 -0.72 12.11 16.50
N LEU A 85 -0.67 11.58 17.72
CA LEU A 85 -1.61 10.60 18.21
C LEU A 85 -2.26 11.16 19.47
N GLY A 86 -3.59 11.19 19.51
CA GLY A 86 -4.38 11.48 20.69
C GLY A 86 -5.32 10.32 20.97
N LEU A 87 -5.34 9.86 22.22
CA LEU A 87 -6.13 8.73 22.69
C LEU A 87 -6.85 9.13 23.97
N ASP A 88 -8.17 8.96 24.01
CA ASP A 88 -8.93 8.97 25.25
C ASP A 88 -8.61 7.69 26.03
N VAL A 89 -7.93 7.84 27.16
CA VAL A 89 -7.45 6.71 27.95
C VAL A 89 -8.62 5.91 28.53
N ALA A 90 -9.74 6.56 28.86
CA ALA A 90 -10.92 5.88 29.37
C ALA A 90 -11.48 4.90 28.34
N ALA A 91 -11.39 5.25 27.06
CA ALA A 91 -11.82 4.40 25.95
C ALA A 91 -10.83 3.26 25.62
N LEU A 92 -9.55 3.36 26.04
CA LEU A 92 -8.56 2.30 25.80
C LEU A 92 -8.73 1.07 26.70
N GLY A 93 -9.44 1.19 27.83
CA GLY A 93 -9.62 0.11 28.79
C GLY A 93 -10.10 -1.21 28.15
N PRO A 94 -11.25 -1.20 27.45
CA PRO A 94 -11.76 -2.38 26.73
C PRO A 94 -10.78 -2.95 25.70
N LEU A 95 -10.01 -2.09 25.01
CA LEU A 95 -9.00 -2.52 24.04
C LEU A 95 -7.82 -3.21 24.74
N PHE A 96 -7.35 -2.71 25.88
CA PHE A 96 -6.31 -3.36 26.68
C PHE A 96 -6.79 -4.69 27.25
N ASP A 97 -8.04 -4.78 27.72
CA ASP A 97 -8.62 -6.02 28.21
C ASP A 97 -8.75 -7.05 27.07
N THR A 98 -9.15 -6.60 25.89
CA THR A 98 -9.21 -7.44 24.68
C THR A 98 -7.80 -7.91 24.28
N ALA A 99 -6.80 -7.03 24.28
CA ALA A 99 -5.41 -7.40 23.98
C ALA A 99 -4.82 -8.39 25.00
N ALA A 100 -5.21 -8.29 26.28
CA ALA A 100 -4.77 -9.20 27.33
C ALA A 100 -5.23 -10.66 27.09
N MET A 101 -6.32 -10.87 26.35
CA MET A 101 -6.76 -12.20 25.92
C MET A 101 -5.74 -12.91 25.01
N LEU A 102 -4.84 -12.15 24.36
CA LEU A 102 -3.77 -12.69 23.51
C LEU A 102 -2.47 -12.93 24.28
N ALA A 103 -2.55 -13.51 25.47
CA ALA A 103 -1.43 -13.69 26.38
C ALA A 103 -0.21 -14.34 25.70
N GLY A 104 0.96 -13.69 25.78
CA GLY A 104 2.21 -14.17 25.16
C GLY A 104 2.49 -13.58 23.77
N THR A 105 1.55 -12.86 23.15
CA THR A 105 1.81 -12.10 21.92
C THR A 105 2.53 -10.78 22.17
N PRO A 106 3.20 -10.19 21.16
CA PRO A 106 3.74 -8.82 21.26
C PRO A 106 2.68 -7.79 21.63
N LEU A 107 1.46 -7.92 21.09
CA LEU A 107 0.35 -7.00 21.36
C LEU A 107 -0.07 -7.02 22.84
N ALA A 108 -0.23 -8.22 23.42
CA ALA A 108 -0.56 -8.34 24.84
C ALA A 108 0.54 -7.78 25.75
N ARG A 109 1.83 -7.98 25.39
CA ARG A 109 2.96 -7.40 26.13
C ARG A 109 2.96 -5.87 26.08
N GLU A 110 2.72 -5.30 24.90
CA GLU A 110 2.67 -3.84 24.73
C GLU A 110 1.48 -3.25 25.48
N ALA A 111 0.28 -3.86 25.39
CA ALA A 111 -0.89 -3.45 26.15
C ALA A 111 -0.64 -3.50 27.67
N ALA A 112 -0.03 -4.58 28.17
CA ALA A 112 0.32 -4.71 29.58
C ALA A 112 1.37 -3.69 30.04
N ALA A 113 2.31 -3.30 29.17
CA ALA A 113 3.31 -2.27 29.46
C ALA A 113 2.72 -0.85 29.41
N LEU A 114 1.77 -0.58 28.51
CA LEU A 114 1.14 0.72 28.36
C LEU A 114 0.10 0.99 29.45
N ARG A 115 -0.71 0.00 29.84
CA ARG A 115 -1.79 0.19 30.82
C ARG A 115 -1.37 0.93 32.11
N PRO A 116 -0.32 0.52 32.85
CA PRO A 116 0.09 1.23 34.06
C PRO A 116 0.71 2.61 33.76
N ARG A 117 1.29 2.82 32.56
CA ARG A 117 1.88 4.12 32.16
C ARG A 117 0.82 5.18 31.86
N LEU A 118 -0.37 4.74 31.48
CA LEU A 118 -1.49 5.61 31.16
C LEU A 118 -2.50 5.68 32.31
N GLU A 119 -2.26 4.97 33.42
CA GLU A 119 -3.15 4.97 34.57
C GLU A 119 -3.26 6.39 35.16
N GLY A 120 -4.49 6.87 35.33
CA GLY A 120 -4.78 8.23 35.81
C GLY A 120 -4.68 9.31 34.74
N CYS A 121 -4.26 8.99 33.52
CA CYS A 121 -4.21 9.96 32.43
C CYS A 121 -5.59 10.18 31.81
N ALA A 122 -5.93 11.43 31.49
CA ALA A 122 -7.14 11.71 30.72
C ALA A 122 -6.89 11.51 29.22
N LEU A 123 -5.74 11.98 28.73
CA LEU A 123 -5.35 11.87 27.33
C LEU A 123 -3.93 11.28 27.21
N ALA A 124 -3.76 10.34 26.29
CA ALA A 124 -2.47 9.73 25.98
C ALA A 124 -2.13 9.86 24.51
N GLY A 125 -0.85 9.71 24.17
CA GLY A 125 -0.39 9.69 22.78
C GLY A 125 0.98 10.30 22.61
N PHE A 126 1.22 10.92 21.46
CA PHE A 126 2.49 11.57 21.15
C PHE A 126 2.26 12.76 20.23
N VAL A 127 3.18 13.72 20.33
CA VAL A 127 3.22 14.89 19.47
C VAL A 127 4.66 15.06 19.02
N LEU A 128 4.91 14.84 17.73
CA LEU A 128 6.24 14.93 17.16
C LEU A 128 6.37 16.14 16.24
N GLU A 129 7.57 16.70 16.14
CA GLU A 129 7.85 17.74 15.15
C GLU A 129 8.04 17.18 13.74
N LYS A 130 8.55 15.94 13.65
CA LYS A 130 8.80 15.24 12.39
C LYS A 130 8.42 13.77 12.54
N ALA A 131 7.95 13.16 11.44
CA ALA A 131 7.69 11.74 11.41
C ALA A 131 8.98 10.96 11.73
N PRO A 132 8.90 9.96 12.61
CA PRO A 132 10.02 9.08 12.88
C PRO A 132 10.29 8.20 11.64
N PRO A 133 11.46 7.57 11.54
CA PRO A 133 11.71 6.58 10.50
C PRO A 133 10.72 5.41 10.62
N ALA A 134 10.45 4.72 9.51
CA ALA A 134 9.35 3.75 9.39
C ALA A 134 9.43 2.55 10.36
N ASP A 135 10.61 2.27 10.90
CA ASP A 135 10.90 1.21 11.86
C ASP A 135 10.78 1.65 13.33
N SER A 136 10.46 2.92 13.58
CA SER A 136 10.40 3.50 14.92
C SER A 136 9.05 4.18 15.14
N PHE A 137 8.10 3.46 15.75
CA PHE A 137 6.86 4.07 16.23
C PHE A 137 7.02 4.47 17.70
N PRO A 138 6.75 5.73 18.08
CA PRO A 138 6.83 6.16 19.47
C PRO A 138 5.74 5.49 20.31
N SER A 139 6.10 5.01 21.50
CA SER A 139 5.11 4.55 22.46
C SER A 139 4.29 5.73 23.00
N PRO A 140 2.96 5.62 23.09
CA PRO A 140 2.13 6.63 23.74
C PRO A 140 2.59 6.94 25.17
N ALA A 141 2.49 8.21 25.55
CA ALA A 141 2.72 8.69 26.90
C ALA A 141 1.54 9.53 27.40
N CYS A 142 1.46 9.74 28.70
CA CYS A 142 0.52 10.68 29.31
C CYS A 142 0.76 12.08 28.78
N LEU A 143 -0.30 12.78 28.39
CA LEU A 143 -0.22 14.13 27.83
C LEU A 143 -0.71 15.21 28.81
N ASP A 144 -0.81 14.88 30.10
CA ASP A 144 -1.40 15.77 31.12
C ASP A 144 -0.44 16.85 31.64
N ASP A 145 0.88 16.66 31.49
CA ASP A 145 1.92 17.63 31.92
C ASP A 145 2.84 18.00 30.76
N VAL A 146 2.25 18.55 29.69
CA VAL A 146 2.98 19.01 28.51
C VAL A 146 3.21 20.52 28.52
N ASP A 147 4.24 20.96 27.81
CA ASP A 147 4.53 22.38 27.63
C ASP A 147 3.39 23.11 26.87
N GLU A 148 3.42 24.45 26.86
CA GLU A 148 2.36 25.26 26.26
C GLU A 148 2.19 25.04 24.75
N ARG A 149 3.27 24.71 24.02
CA ARG A 149 3.20 24.40 22.58
C ARG A 149 2.53 23.07 22.33
N GLN A 150 2.87 22.06 23.11
CA GLN A 150 2.26 20.74 23.08
C GLN A 150 0.80 20.83 23.50
N ARG A 151 0.47 21.61 24.53
CA ARG A 151 -0.91 21.84 25.00
C ARG A 151 -1.83 22.35 23.89
N SER A 152 -1.38 23.34 23.12
CA SER A 152 -2.12 23.84 21.95
C SER A 152 -2.40 22.74 20.90
N ARG A 153 -1.49 21.77 20.75
CA ARG A 153 -1.66 20.62 19.84
C ARG A 153 -2.58 19.56 20.43
N LEU A 154 -2.58 19.36 21.75
CA LEU A 154 -3.53 18.47 22.43
C LEU A 154 -4.95 19.02 22.35
N ASP A 155 -5.13 20.32 22.56
CA ASP A 155 -6.44 20.95 22.45
C ASP A 155 -6.96 20.87 21.02
N PHE A 156 -6.06 20.99 20.03
CA PHE A 156 -6.37 20.71 18.64
C PHE A 156 -6.82 19.25 18.43
N ALA A 157 -6.08 18.27 18.96
CA ALA A 157 -6.45 16.86 18.86
C ALA A 157 -7.81 16.57 19.50
N ARG A 158 -8.06 17.07 20.72
CA ARG A 158 -9.34 16.92 21.43
C ARG A 158 -10.50 17.55 20.64
N ALA A 159 -10.32 18.76 20.13
CA ALA A 159 -11.34 19.42 19.31
C ALA A 159 -11.65 18.64 18.02
N ARG A 160 -10.63 18.00 17.44
CA ARG A 160 -10.75 17.21 16.20
C ARG A 160 -11.32 15.81 16.43
N MET A 161 -11.11 15.22 17.62
CA MET A 161 -11.69 13.94 18.00
C MET A 161 -13.23 13.98 18.01
N GLN A 162 -13.87 15.12 18.29
CA GLN A 162 -15.34 15.31 18.18
C GLN A 162 -16.18 14.21 18.88
N GLY A 163 -15.73 13.70 20.03
CA GLY A 163 -16.39 12.62 20.76
C GLY A 163 -15.97 11.20 20.34
N ARG A 164 -14.97 11.07 19.46
CA ARG A 164 -14.29 9.82 19.15
C ARG A 164 -13.20 9.52 20.17
N GLU A 165 -12.77 8.27 20.20
CA GLU A 165 -11.86 7.72 21.22
C GLU A 165 -10.38 7.95 20.90
N GLY A 166 -10.07 8.23 19.63
CA GLY A 166 -8.75 8.74 19.30
C GLY A 166 -8.61 9.27 17.89
N LEU A 167 -7.44 9.84 17.64
CA LEU A 167 -7.05 10.53 16.42
C LEU A 167 -5.57 10.28 16.13
N LEU A 168 -5.28 9.86 14.90
CA LEU A 168 -3.96 9.80 14.31
C LEU A 168 -3.87 10.80 13.17
N LEU A 169 -2.87 11.68 13.22
CA LEU A 169 -2.43 12.52 12.13
C LEU A 169 -1.03 12.07 11.74
N TRP A 170 -0.82 11.81 10.45
CA TRP A 170 0.46 11.32 9.96
C TRP A 170 0.81 11.99 8.62
N PRO A 171 1.98 12.63 8.47
CA PRO A 171 2.38 13.17 7.17
C PRO A 171 2.68 12.04 6.18
N VAL A 172 2.35 12.26 4.91
CA VAL A 172 2.56 11.32 3.81
C VAL A 172 3.35 12.02 2.71
N GLY A 173 4.58 11.59 2.46
CA GLY A 173 5.48 12.28 1.54
C GLY A 173 5.74 13.73 1.98
N GLN A 174 5.90 14.64 1.01
CA GLN A 174 6.19 16.06 1.31
C GLN A 174 4.94 16.89 1.60
N THR A 175 3.82 16.56 0.96
CA THR A 175 2.60 17.37 0.93
C THR A 175 1.34 16.63 1.36
N GLY A 176 1.39 15.30 1.39
CA GLY A 176 0.27 14.45 1.77
C GLY A 176 0.12 14.31 3.28
N ARG A 177 -1.01 13.76 3.68
CA ARG A 177 -1.31 13.42 5.08
C ARG A 177 -2.36 12.33 5.17
N LEU A 178 -2.33 11.62 6.28
CA LEU A 178 -3.33 10.68 6.73
C LEU A 178 -3.93 11.21 8.03
N GLU A 179 -5.25 11.31 8.07
CA GLU A 179 -6.03 11.56 9.26
C GLU A 179 -6.93 10.36 9.50
N LEU A 180 -6.80 9.71 10.66
CA LEU A 180 -7.66 8.60 11.07
C LEU A 180 -8.21 8.92 12.45
N SER A 181 -9.48 8.71 12.66
CA SER A 181 -10.07 8.60 13.98
C SER A 181 -10.54 7.19 14.20
N PHE A 182 -10.62 6.75 15.44
CA PHE A 182 -11.21 5.44 15.76
C PHE A 182 -12.23 5.55 16.89
N THR A 183 -13.13 4.57 16.89
CA THR A 183 -14.18 4.38 17.87
C THR A 183 -14.41 2.90 18.08
N THR A 184 -14.66 2.49 19.32
CA THR A 184 -15.14 1.15 19.64
C THR A 184 -16.66 1.14 19.71
N THR A 185 -17.27 0.09 19.15
CA THR A 185 -18.73 -0.10 19.24
C THR A 185 -19.09 -0.82 20.54
N ALA A 186 -20.37 -0.79 20.91
CA ALA A 186 -20.87 -1.54 22.06
C ALA A 186 -20.65 -3.06 21.94
N ASP A 187 -20.62 -3.59 20.72
CA ASP A 187 -20.34 -5.00 20.42
C ASP A 187 -18.83 -5.32 20.45
N GLY A 188 -17.98 -4.30 20.62
CA GLY A 188 -16.54 -4.41 20.71
C GLY A 188 -15.82 -4.45 19.36
N ASP A 189 -16.51 -4.13 18.26
CA ASP A 189 -15.87 -3.83 16.98
C ASP A 189 -15.02 -2.56 17.08
N LEU A 190 -13.97 -2.47 16.27
CA LEU A 190 -13.16 -1.28 16.12
C LEU A 190 -13.41 -0.66 14.74
N ASP A 191 -14.02 0.52 14.73
CA ASP A 191 -14.26 1.33 13.54
C ASP A 191 -13.19 2.41 13.44
N LEU A 192 -12.62 2.57 12.25
CA LEU A 192 -11.68 3.62 11.90
C LEU A 192 -12.23 4.40 10.70
N GLU A 193 -12.32 5.70 10.85
CA GLU A 193 -12.74 6.60 9.77
C GLU A 193 -11.68 7.64 9.53
N GLY A 194 -11.48 8.03 8.27
CA GLY A 194 -10.50 9.05 8.01
C GLY A 194 -10.38 9.51 6.58
N PHE A 195 -9.28 10.21 6.34
CA PHE A 195 -8.99 10.86 5.08
C PHE A 195 -7.49 10.76 4.78
N LEU A 196 -7.17 10.25 3.59
CA LEU A 196 -5.84 10.27 3.02
C LEU A 196 -5.78 11.33 1.93
N ARG A 197 -4.93 12.33 2.12
CA ARG A 197 -4.44 13.16 1.02
C ARG A 197 -3.11 12.61 0.54
N PRO A 198 -3.03 12.04 -0.67
CA PRO A 198 -1.76 11.62 -1.23
C PRO A 198 -0.86 12.83 -1.53
N SER A 199 0.44 12.58 -1.62
CA SER A 199 1.44 13.60 -2.02
C SER A 199 1.47 13.84 -3.55
N GLY A 200 0.98 12.90 -4.36
CA GLY A 200 1.03 12.91 -5.83
C GLY A 200 2.31 12.32 -6.44
N GLU A 201 3.30 12.00 -5.61
CA GLU A 201 4.61 11.46 -6.02
C GLU A 201 4.81 10.01 -5.57
N ASP A 202 3.99 9.50 -4.65
CA ASP A 202 4.20 8.22 -3.98
C ASP A 202 3.34 7.07 -4.54
N THR A 203 3.72 5.82 -4.23
CA THR A 203 2.94 4.61 -4.55
C THR A 203 1.56 4.60 -3.90
N LEU A 204 1.34 5.42 -2.87
CA LEU A 204 0.04 5.61 -2.22
C LEU A 204 -1.00 6.27 -3.15
N ASP A 205 -0.60 6.88 -4.26
CA ASP A 205 -1.51 7.32 -5.32
C ASP A 205 -2.35 6.16 -5.88
N LEU A 206 -1.87 4.91 -5.80
CA LEU A 206 -2.62 3.71 -6.21
C LEU A 206 -3.83 3.43 -5.31
N LEU A 207 -3.86 4.02 -4.11
CA LEU A 207 -4.99 3.92 -3.19
C LEU A 207 -6.06 4.97 -3.48
N VAL A 208 -5.83 5.91 -4.40
CA VAL A 208 -6.82 6.92 -4.79
C VAL A 208 -7.82 6.28 -5.74
N PRO A 209 -9.07 6.00 -5.32
CA PRO A 209 -10.04 5.35 -6.16
C PRO A 209 -10.48 6.27 -7.31
N SER A 210 -10.70 5.68 -8.48
CA SER A 210 -11.32 6.33 -9.62
C SER A 210 -12.78 6.69 -9.34
N SER A 211 -13.32 7.66 -10.07
CA SER A 211 -14.76 7.92 -10.08
C SER A 211 -15.55 6.85 -10.85
N GLU A 212 -14.86 6.04 -11.66
CA GLU A 212 -15.47 4.87 -12.29
C GLU A 212 -15.33 3.64 -11.40
N PRO A 213 -16.38 2.80 -11.28
CA PRO A 213 -16.31 1.60 -10.46
C PRO A 213 -15.26 0.62 -11.00
N PRO A 214 -14.66 -0.22 -10.13
CA PRO A 214 -13.84 -1.34 -10.56
C PRO A 214 -14.64 -2.32 -11.41
N ALA A 215 -13.93 -3.00 -12.31
CA ALA A 215 -14.51 -4.07 -13.11
C ALA A 215 -15.03 -5.22 -12.23
N ARG A 216 -15.90 -6.06 -12.82
CA ARG A 216 -16.45 -7.24 -12.13
C ARG A 216 -15.31 -8.17 -11.70
N PRO A 217 -15.39 -8.78 -10.52
CA PRO A 217 -14.29 -9.58 -10.01
C PRO A 217 -14.11 -10.85 -10.86
N VAL A 218 -12.87 -11.19 -11.21
CA VAL A 218 -12.50 -12.48 -11.81
C VAL A 218 -11.95 -13.46 -10.79
N LEU A 219 -11.44 -12.97 -9.64
CA LEU A 219 -10.93 -13.81 -8.57
C LEU A 219 -12.03 -14.07 -7.53
N ARG A 220 -12.05 -15.29 -6.98
CA ARG A 220 -12.94 -15.65 -5.87
C ARG A 220 -12.47 -15.06 -4.55
N ALA A 221 -13.21 -14.07 -4.05
CA ALA A 221 -12.93 -13.45 -2.75
C ALA A 221 -13.23 -14.35 -1.55
N SER A 222 -14.20 -15.27 -1.66
CA SER A 222 -14.68 -16.10 -0.54
C SER A 222 -13.71 -17.16 -0.05
N ASP A 223 -12.78 -17.59 -0.90
CA ASP A 223 -11.72 -18.54 -0.58
C ASP A 223 -10.44 -17.85 -0.09
N ALA A 224 -10.36 -16.53 -0.24
CA ALA A 224 -9.18 -15.74 0.10
C ALA A 224 -9.06 -15.49 1.62
N LEU A 225 -7.82 -15.55 2.11
CA LEU A 225 -7.42 -15.04 3.42
C LEU A 225 -7.41 -13.50 3.42
N ALA A 226 -6.98 -12.92 2.30
CA ALA A 226 -7.05 -11.49 2.05
C ALA A 226 -7.39 -11.24 0.58
N TYR A 227 -8.28 -10.29 0.30
CA TYR A 227 -8.72 -9.92 -1.03
C TYR A 227 -8.80 -8.41 -1.16
N ALA A 228 -8.21 -7.85 -2.21
CA ALA A 228 -8.30 -6.44 -2.53
C ALA A 228 -8.75 -6.26 -3.98
N ARG A 229 -9.66 -5.32 -4.21
CA ARG A 229 -10.06 -4.88 -5.56
C ARG A 229 -10.05 -3.37 -5.63
N LEU A 230 -9.28 -2.84 -6.57
CA LEU A 230 -8.97 -1.41 -6.67
C LEU A 230 -9.05 -0.99 -8.14
N ARG A 231 -9.55 0.22 -8.39
CA ARG A 231 -9.35 0.92 -9.65
C ARG A 231 -8.79 2.31 -9.37
N PRO A 232 -7.48 2.53 -9.49
CA PRO A 232 -6.92 3.84 -9.14
C PRO A 232 -7.32 4.92 -10.15
N ALA A 233 -7.54 6.15 -9.68
CA ALA A 233 -7.91 7.29 -10.52
C ALA A 233 -6.83 7.61 -11.58
N GLY A 234 -5.55 7.45 -11.20
CA GLY A 234 -4.40 7.71 -12.07
C GLY A 234 -3.95 6.53 -12.94
N GLY A 235 -4.70 5.43 -12.96
CA GLY A 235 -4.25 4.16 -13.52
C GLY A 235 -3.33 3.38 -12.57
N LEU A 236 -2.89 2.20 -13.00
CA LEU A 236 -2.04 1.29 -12.21
C LEU A 236 -0.58 1.76 -12.09
N ARG A 237 -0.17 2.72 -12.92
CA ARG A 237 1.16 3.32 -13.02
C ARG A 237 2.27 2.28 -12.86
N LEU A 238 2.18 1.17 -13.60
CA LEU A 238 3.05 -0.02 -13.41
C LEU A 238 4.53 0.33 -13.52
N ALA A 239 4.87 1.30 -14.38
CA ALA A 239 6.23 1.80 -14.51
C ALA A 239 6.79 2.43 -13.21
N ARG A 240 5.94 3.05 -12.37
CA ARG A 240 6.34 3.60 -11.06
C ARG A 240 6.58 2.54 -9.99
N LEU A 241 6.12 1.31 -10.21
CA LEU A 241 6.43 0.17 -9.34
C LEU A 241 7.84 -0.36 -9.59
N LEU A 242 8.48 0.04 -10.69
CA LEU A 242 9.86 -0.30 -11.00
C LEU A 242 10.80 0.74 -10.37
N PRO A 243 11.84 0.32 -9.63
CA PRO A 243 12.84 1.25 -9.09
C PRO A 243 13.53 2.03 -10.22
N GLU A 244 13.51 3.37 -10.12
CA GLU A 244 14.16 4.26 -11.10
C GLU A 244 15.65 3.93 -11.26
N GLY A 245 16.14 3.94 -12.51
CA GLY A 245 17.55 3.65 -12.83
C GLY A 245 17.94 2.17 -12.77
N GLY A 246 17.02 1.29 -12.36
CA GLY A 246 17.19 -0.15 -12.40
C GLY A 246 17.34 -0.71 -13.83
N GLN A 247 17.73 -1.97 -13.96
CA GLN A 247 17.70 -2.65 -15.27
C GLN A 247 16.25 -2.79 -15.78
N ALA A 248 15.31 -3.07 -14.87
CA ALA A 248 13.89 -3.19 -15.21
C ALA A 248 13.29 -1.87 -15.73
N ASP A 249 13.61 -0.74 -15.11
CA ASP A 249 13.16 0.59 -15.57
C ASP A 249 13.66 0.89 -16.99
N ARG A 250 14.96 0.65 -17.26
CA ARG A 250 15.57 0.84 -18.58
C ARG A 250 14.96 -0.04 -19.68
N MET A 251 14.52 -1.24 -19.35
CA MET A 251 13.97 -2.20 -20.32
C MET A 251 12.45 -2.06 -20.50
N PHE A 252 11.71 -1.72 -19.45
CA PHE A 252 10.25 -1.89 -19.42
C PHE A 252 9.46 -0.60 -19.18
N ALA A 253 10.06 0.52 -18.79
CA ALA A 253 9.27 1.70 -18.39
C ALA A 253 8.51 2.39 -19.54
N LEU A 254 9.03 2.39 -20.77
CA LEU A 254 8.33 2.97 -21.91
C LEU A 254 7.23 2.03 -22.45
N LYS A 255 7.57 0.74 -22.65
CA LYS A 255 6.59 -0.28 -23.06
C LYS A 255 5.48 -0.42 -22.01
N GLY A 256 5.83 -0.44 -20.72
CA GLY A 256 4.87 -0.53 -19.61
C GLY A 256 3.86 0.63 -19.59
N ARG A 257 4.30 1.87 -19.83
CA ARG A 257 3.39 3.03 -19.92
C ARG A 257 2.42 2.94 -21.10
N LEU A 258 2.88 2.45 -22.26
CA LEU A 258 2.04 2.28 -23.44
C LEU A 258 1.05 1.11 -23.27
N LEU A 259 1.52 -0.01 -22.72
CA LEU A 259 0.69 -1.18 -22.43
C LEU A 259 -0.42 -0.86 -21.42
N GLU A 260 -0.08 -0.14 -20.36
CA GLU A 260 -1.05 0.23 -19.33
C GLU A 260 -2.17 1.12 -19.90
N GLY A 261 -1.81 2.20 -20.60
CA GLY A 261 -2.79 3.15 -21.14
C GLY A 261 -3.65 2.58 -22.27
N ALA A 262 -3.10 1.68 -23.08
CA ALA A 262 -3.79 1.14 -24.25
C ALA A 262 -4.59 -0.13 -23.93
N LEU A 263 -4.08 -1.02 -23.09
CA LEU A 263 -4.62 -2.38 -22.94
C LEU A 263 -5.36 -2.60 -21.63
N LEU A 264 -4.98 -1.93 -20.54
CA LEU A 264 -5.58 -2.17 -19.22
C LEU A 264 -6.85 -1.33 -19.02
N SER A 265 -7.81 -1.88 -18.29
CA SER A 265 -9.01 -1.13 -17.85
C SER A 265 -8.72 -0.29 -16.60
N GLY A 266 -7.60 -0.55 -15.93
CA GLY A 266 -7.16 0.10 -14.70
C GLY A 266 -7.65 -0.57 -13.42
N THR A 267 -8.44 -1.66 -13.51
CA THR A 267 -8.81 -2.45 -12.33
C THR A 267 -7.75 -3.49 -12.02
N VAL A 268 -7.38 -3.61 -10.74
CA VAL A 268 -6.53 -4.66 -10.20
C VAL A 268 -7.27 -5.41 -9.10
N GLU A 269 -7.11 -6.73 -9.10
CA GLU A 269 -7.47 -7.60 -7.97
C GLU A 269 -6.22 -8.28 -7.43
N LEU A 270 -6.17 -8.45 -6.11
CA LEU A 270 -5.14 -9.18 -5.40
C LEU A 270 -5.80 -10.12 -4.42
N ALA A 271 -5.36 -11.38 -4.37
CA ALA A 271 -5.82 -12.33 -3.38
C ALA A 271 -4.66 -13.14 -2.81
N PHE A 272 -4.73 -13.41 -1.51
CA PHE A 272 -3.91 -14.38 -0.82
C PHE A 272 -4.79 -15.53 -0.41
N LEU A 273 -4.54 -16.71 -0.95
CA LEU A 273 -5.31 -17.91 -0.66
C LEU A 273 -4.57 -18.78 0.36
N ARG A 274 -5.32 -19.71 0.94
CA ARG A 274 -4.79 -20.72 1.86
C ARG A 274 -3.66 -21.50 1.17
N PRO A 275 -2.57 -21.83 1.90
CA PRO A 275 -1.57 -22.75 1.37
C PRO A 275 -2.21 -24.10 0.98
N ARG A 276 -1.66 -24.77 -0.03
CA ARG A 276 -2.11 -26.11 -0.48
C ARG A 276 -0.92 -27.05 -0.64
N GLY A 277 -1.14 -28.31 -0.25
CA GLY A 277 -0.12 -29.36 -0.35
C GLY A 277 0.97 -29.18 0.71
N ASP A 278 2.21 -29.23 0.27
CA ASP A 278 3.45 -29.18 1.06
C ASP A 278 4.04 -27.78 1.21
N VAL A 279 3.33 -26.73 0.79
CA VAL A 279 3.81 -25.35 0.84
C VAL A 279 3.27 -24.63 2.06
N ASP A 280 4.15 -24.01 2.83
CA ASP A 280 3.80 -23.25 4.04
C ASP A 280 3.40 -21.80 3.77
N MET A 281 3.65 -21.29 2.57
CA MET A 281 3.36 -19.91 2.18
C MET A 281 1.96 -19.75 1.58
N PRO A 282 1.22 -18.68 1.93
CA PRO A 282 -0.02 -18.34 1.26
C PRO A 282 0.16 -18.23 -0.25
N LEU A 283 -0.85 -18.67 -1.00
CA LEU A 283 -0.82 -18.61 -2.46
C LEU A 283 -1.23 -17.22 -2.92
N ALA A 284 -0.26 -16.43 -3.42
CA ALA A 284 -0.52 -15.09 -3.95
C ALA A 284 -0.94 -15.15 -5.42
N ILE A 285 -1.98 -14.38 -5.75
CA ILE A 285 -2.50 -14.22 -7.10
C ILE A 285 -2.98 -12.78 -7.32
N GLY A 286 -2.76 -12.26 -8.52
CA GLY A 286 -3.27 -10.98 -8.96
C GLY A 286 -3.98 -11.09 -10.30
N ALA A 287 -4.95 -10.21 -10.54
CA ALA A 287 -5.59 -10.05 -11.83
C ALA A 287 -5.51 -8.60 -12.29
N LEU A 288 -5.00 -8.40 -13.51
CA LEU A 288 -4.93 -7.11 -14.19
C LEU A 288 -6.01 -7.09 -15.25
N HIS A 289 -7.06 -6.30 -15.02
CA HIS A 289 -8.18 -6.21 -15.95
C HIS A 289 -7.78 -5.48 -17.22
N HIS A 290 -8.32 -5.95 -18.34
CA HIS A 290 -7.97 -5.44 -19.65
C HIS A 290 -9.18 -5.14 -20.51
N ARG A 291 -8.96 -4.37 -21.58
CA ARG A 291 -9.97 -3.97 -22.56
C ARG A 291 -10.21 -5.03 -23.64
N GLY A 292 -9.32 -6.01 -23.77
CA GLY A 292 -9.47 -7.13 -24.70
C GLY A 292 -8.37 -8.17 -24.55
N ALA A 293 -8.75 -9.45 -24.62
CA ALA A 293 -7.85 -10.60 -24.43
C ALA A 293 -6.78 -10.69 -25.55
N GLY A 294 -7.17 -10.66 -26.83
CA GLY A 294 -6.23 -10.83 -27.95
C GLY A 294 -5.04 -9.86 -27.95
N PRO A 295 -5.24 -8.54 -27.76
CA PRO A 295 -4.14 -7.60 -27.62
C PRO A 295 -3.22 -7.87 -26.42
N ILE A 296 -3.78 -8.38 -25.30
CA ILE A 296 -3.00 -8.75 -24.11
C ILE A 296 -2.21 -10.02 -24.36
N GLU A 297 -2.80 -11.03 -24.98
CA GLU A 297 -2.12 -12.28 -25.37
C GLU A 297 -0.93 -11.96 -26.28
N ALA A 298 -1.13 -11.17 -27.33
CA ALA A 298 -0.05 -10.79 -28.24
C ALA A 298 1.07 -9.98 -27.55
N ALA A 299 0.71 -9.04 -26.68
CA ALA A 299 1.69 -8.25 -25.93
C ALA A 299 2.46 -9.11 -24.91
N LEU A 300 1.77 -10.06 -24.28
CA LEU A 300 2.35 -10.99 -23.33
C LEU A 300 3.29 -11.96 -24.03
N ASP A 301 2.89 -12.54 -25.16
CA ASP A 301 3.74 -13.42 -25.97
C ASP A 301 5.02 -12.70 -26.41
N GLU A 302 4.93 -11.47 -26.92
CA GLU A 302 6.12 -10.68 -27.29
C GLU A 302 7.03 -10.43 -26.08
N ALA A 303 6.47 -10.08 -24.93
CA ALA A 303 7.22 -9.80 -23.71
C ALA A 303 7.90 -11.07 -23.16
N LEU A 304 7.22 -12.21 -23.21
CA LEU A 304 7.75 -13.49 -22.75
C LEU A 304 8.80 -14.05 -23.71
N ASP A 305 8.61 -13.94 -25.02
CA ASP A 305 9.62 -14.32 -26.02
C ASP A 305 10.92 -13.51 -25.82
N GLN A 306 10.81 -12.22 -25.50
CA GLN A 306 11.96 -11.38 -25.13
C GLN A 306 12.62 -11.84 -23.83
N LEU A 307 11.82 -12.28 -22.85
CA LEU A 307 12.30 -12.79 -21.58
C LEU A 307 13.09 -14.10 -21.78
N GLU A 308 12.55 -15.06 -22.54
CA GLU A 308 13.20 -16.34 -22.86
C GLU A 308 14.45 -16.17 -23.72
N ALA A 309 14.47 -15.19 -24.62
CA ALA A 309 15.66 -14.88 -25.41
C ALA A 309 16.80 -14.26 -24.57
N THR A 310 16.46 -13.59 -23.46
CA THR A 310 17.41 -12.84 -22.63
C THR A 310 17.92 -13.67 -21.44
N TRP A 311 17.05 -14.48 -20.84
CA TRP A 311 17.35 -15.27 -19.64
C TRP A 311 17.15 -16.77 -19.92
N PRO A 312 17.95 -17.66 -19.30
CA PRO A 312 17.84 -19.11 -19.50
C PRO A 312 16.63 -19.68 -18.72
N ILE A 313 15.44 -19.26 -19.11
CA ILE A 313 14.15 -19.70 -18.57
C ILE A 313 13.26 -20.13 -19.73
N GLU A 314 12.37 -21.08 -19.47
CA GLU A 314 11.45 -21.61 -20.48
C GLU A 314 10.04 -21.67 -19.89
N ARG A 315 9.06 -21.19 -20.65
CA ARG A 315 7.64 -21.36 -20.32
C ARG A 315 7.22 -22.80 -20.55
N THR A 316 6.55 -23.37 -19.57
CA THR A 316 5.91 -24.67 -19.66
C THR A 316 4.43 -24.46 -19.95
N PRO A 317 3.91 -24.85 -21.14
CA PRO A 317 2.51 -24.69 -21.48
C PRO A 317 1.59 -25.40 -20.48
N ARG A 318 0.49 -24.73 -20.13
CA ARG A 318 -0.54 -25.22 -19.22
C ARG A 318 -1.92 -24.87 -19.74
N ARG A 319 -2.92 -25.63 -19.30
CA ARG A 319 -4.33 -25.37 -19.55
C ARG A 319 -5.07 -25.22 -18.24
N PHE A 320 -5.73 -24.08 -18.08
CA PHE A 320 -6.47 -23.74 -16.87
C PHE A 320 -7.97 -23.85 -17.14
N SER A 321 -8.69 -24.52 -16.24
CA SER A 321 -10.14 -24.59 -16.32
C SER A 321 -10.75 -23.30 -15.80
N LEU A 322 -11.45 -22.57 -16.66
CA LEU A 322 -12.21 -21.37 -16.33
C LEU A 322 -13.69 -21.72 -16.20
N ALA A 323 -14.33 -21.19 -15.17
CA ALA A 323 -15.73 -21.42 -14.83
C ALA A 323 -16.72 -21.29 -16.01
N HIS A 324 -16.47 -20.34 -16.90
CA HIS A 324 -17.40 -19.91 -17.94
C HIS A 324 -16.82 -19.98 -19.36
N ALA A 325 -15.53 -20.25 -19.50
CA ALA A 325 -14.83 -20.23 -20.80
C ALA A 325 -14.19 -21.58 -21.17
N GLY A 326 -14.33 -22.61 -20.33
CA GLY A 326 -13.69 -23.91 -20.57
C GLY A 326 -12.19 -23.87 -20.30
N LEU A 327 -11.41 -24.67 -21.03
CA LEU A 327 -9.96 -24.69 -20.88
C LEU A 327 -9.33 -23.51 -21.62
N GLN A 328 -8.58 -22.69 -20.90
CA GLN A 328 -7.82 -21.56 -21.42
C GLN A 328 -6.33 -21.88 -21.43
N ASP A 329 -5.65 -21.49 -22.50
CA ASP A 329 -4.21 -21.64 -22.61
C ASP A 329 -3.49 -20.62 -21.71
N GLY A 330 -2.45 -21.08 -21.05
CA GLY A 330 -1.56 -20.29 -20.23
C GLY A 330 -0.22 -21.00 -20.08
N ALA A 331 0.62 -20.54 -19.16
CA ALA A 331 1.91 -21.18 -18.93
C ALA A 331 2.46 -20.88 -17.53
N CYS A 332 3.50 -21.62 -17.18
CA CYS A 332 4.26 -21.47 -15.93
C CYS A 332 5.76 -21.44 -16.20
N PHE A 333 6.51 -20.71 -15.38
CA PHE A 333 7.98 -20.75 -15.35
C PHE A 333 8.45 -21.68 -14.22
N GLU A 334 8.45 -22.99 -14.46
CA GLU A 334 8.80 -24.01 -13.45
C GLU A 334 10.31 -24.06 -13.15
N SER A 335 11.13 -23.59 -14.09
CA SER A 335 12.59 -23.70 -14.07
C SER A 335 13.29 -22.39 -13.69
N LEU A 336 12.61 -21.45 -13.02
CA LEU A 336 13.21 -20.16 -12.63
C LEU A 336 14.37 -20.34 -11.64
N PRO A 337 15.62 -20.04 -12.04
CA PRO A 337 16.80 -20.29 -11.20
C PRO A 337 16.91 -19.32 -10.02
N LEU A 338 16.17 -18.22 -10.04
CA LEU A 338 16.28 -17.12 -9.07
C LEU A 338 15.52 -17.39 -7.76
N LEU A 339 14.47 -18.23 -7.78
CA LEU A 339 13.58 -18.44 -6.63
C LEU A 339 13.07 -19.90 -6.59
N PRO A 340 13.87 -20.86 -6.08
CA PRO A 340 13.45 -22.26 -5.98
C PRO A 340 12.17 -22.39 -5.13
N GLY A 341 11.16 -23.06 -5.68
CA GLY A 341 9.85 -23.24 -5.05
C GLY A 341 8.75 -22.29 -5.53
N LEU A 342 9.11 -21.23 -6.27
CA LEU A 342 8.16 -20.41 -7.02
C LEU A 342 8.10 -20.91 -8.47
N ALA A 343 6.89 -21.07 -8.99
CA ALA A 343 6.62 -21.43 -10.38
C ALA A 343 5.55 -20.45 -10.91
N PRO A 344 5.92 -19.19 -11.17
CA PRO A 344 4.98 -18.16 -11.58
C PRO A 344 4.22 -18.62 -12.81
N CYS A 345 2.90 -18.54 -12.75
CA CYS A 345 2.01 -18.94 -13.81
C CYS A 345 1.13 -17.76 -14.22
N TRP A 346 0.65 -17.79 -15.46
CA TRP A 346 -0.30 -16.82 -15.96
C TRP A 346 -1.34 -17.48 -16.87
N VAL A 347 -2.48 -16.80 -16.99
CA VAL A 347 -3.53 -17.12 -17.95
C VAL A 347 -4.26 -15.83 -18.34
N VAL A 348 -4.57 -15.67 -19.61
CA VAL A 348 -5.40 -14.55 -20.09
C VAL A 348 -6.85 -15.02 -20.16
N THR A 349 -7.67 -14.48 -19.27
CA THR A 349 -9.12 -14.72 -19.26
C THR A 349 -9.81 -13.73 -20.22
N PRO A 350 -11.12 -13.86 -20.49
CA PRO A 350 -11.84 -12.87 -21.30
C PRO A 350 -11.75 -11.43 -20.76
N ASP A 351 -11.60 -11.26 -19.45
CA ASP A 351 -11.70 -9.95 -18.78
C ASP A 351 -10.37 -9.47 -18.15
N ALA A 352 -9.44 -10.38 -17.85
CA ALA A 352 -8.21 -10.06 -17.13
C ALA A 352 -7.03 -10.98 -17.45
N LEU A 353 -5.82 -10.43 -17.34
CA LEU A 353 -4.57 -11.18 -17.21
C LEU A 353 -4.39 -11.60 -15.75
N VAL A 354 -4.43 -12.89 -15.48
CA VAL A 354 -4.26 -13.46 -14.15
C VAL A 354 -2.83 -13.96 -14.01
N ILE A 355 -2.15 -13.54 -12.96
CA ILE A 355 -0.76 -13.89 -12.65
C ILE A 355 -0.70 -14.43 -11.24
N ALA A 356 -0.07 -15.58 -11.04
CA ALA A 356 0.10 -16.16 -9.72
C ALA A 356 1.50 -16.72 -9.53
N TRP A 357 1.91 -16.90 -8.27
CA TRP A 357 3.23 -17.46 -7.96
C TRP A 357 3.35 -18.97 -8.17
N ARG A 358 2.22 -19.68 -8.26
CA ARG A 358 2.13 -21.13 -8.50
C ARG A 358 0.83 -21.48 -9.23
N GLU A 359 0.83 -22.59 -9.95
CA GLU A 359 -0.33 -23.14 -10.67
C GLU A 359 -1.56 -23.30 -9.74
N ALA A 360 -1.33 -23.85 -8.54
CA ALA A 360 -2.38 -24.11 -7.56
C ALA A 360 -3.19 -22.85 -7.18
N ALA A 361 -2.58 -21.66 -7.24
CA ALA A 361 -3.26 -20.41 -6.95
C ALA A 361 -4.29 -20.07 -8.03
N ILE A 362 -3.92 -20.23 -9.32
CA ILE A 362 -4.82 -20.00 -10.47
C ILE A 362 -5.99 -20.97 -10.40
N VAL A 363 -5.71 -22.26 -10.20
CA VAL A 363 -6.75 -23.30 -10.09
C VAL A 363 -7.71 -23.04 -8.93
N SER A 364 -7.22 -22.47 -7.83
CA SER A 364 -8.05 -22.16 -6.65
C SER A 364 -8.91 -20.92 -6.85
N ALA A 365 -8.35 -19.87 -7.48
CA ALA A 365 -9.01 -18.59 -7.62
C ALA A 365 -9.99 -18.51 -8.79
N LEU A 366 -9.73 -19.25 -9.88
CA LEU A 366 -10.52 -19.22 -11.10
C LEU A 366 -11.57 -20.33 -11.10
N GLY A 367 -12.67 -20.12 -10.39
CA GLY A 367 -13.89 -20.91 -10.59
C GLY A 367 -15.12 -20.01 -10.54
N PRO A 368 -16.35 -20.55 -10.67
CA PRO A 368 -17.57 -19.74 -10.69
C PRO A 368 -17.58 -18.72 -9.54
N PRO A 369 -17.85 -17.42 -9.80
CA PRO A 369 -18.03 -16.46 -8.72
C PRO A 369 -19.20 -16.92 -7.84
N ASP A 370 -19.09 -16.68 -6.54
CA ASP A 370 -20.14 -17.09 -5.61
C ASP A 370 -21.44 -16.34 -5.91
N VAL A 371 -22.42 -17.06 -6.47
CA VAL A 371 -23.77 -16.55 -6.75
C VAL A 371 -24.49 -16.13 -5.45
N ALA A 372 -24.08 -16.67 -4.31
CA ALA A 372 -24.58 -16.33 -2.98
C ALA A 372 -23.85 -15.14 -2.31
N SER A 373 -22.72 -14.72 -2.89
CA SER A 373 -21.99 -13.51 -2.50
C SER A 373 -22.33 -12.39 -3.49
N ALA A 374 -23.63 -12.22 -3.80
CA ALA A 374 -24.10 -10.93 -4.28
C ALA A 374 -23.53 -9.90 -3.30
N PRO A 375 -22.86 -8.83 -3.77
CA PRO A 375 -22.38 -7.81 -2.86
C PRO A 375 -23.60 -7.39 -2.06
N SER A 376 -23.62 -7.72 -0.75
CA SER A 376 -24.39 -6.88 0.13
C SER A 376 -23.86 -5.49 -0.19
N SER A 377 -24.75 -4.55 -0.38
CA SER A 377 -24.47 -3.16 -0.77
C SER A 377 -23.52 -2.41 0.20
N ALA A 378 -22.81 -3.13 1.07
CA ALA A 378 -21.86 -2.69 2.06
C ALA A 378 -20.40 -3.10 1.76
N ALA A 379 -20.11 -4.03 0.83
CA ALA A 379 -18.72 -4.22 0.38
C ALA A 379 -18.39 -3.12 -0.63
N GLY A 380 -17.55 -2.15 -0.23
CA GLY A 380 -17.21 -1.00 -1.05
C GLY A 380 -16.71 -1.40 -2.44
N GLU A 381 -17.01 -0.57 -3.44
CA GLU A 381 -16.57 -0.82 -4.83
C GLU A 381 -15.05 -1.01 -4.89
N HIS A 382 -14.32 -0.21 -4.10
CA HIS A 382 -12.89 -0.31 -3.82
C HIS A 382 -12.67 -0.77 -2.37
N ALA A 383 -12.30 -2.04 -2.19
CA ALA A 383 -12.22 -2.63 -0.86
C ALA A 383 -11.03 -3.58 -0.70
N LEU A 384 -10.51 -3.64 0.52
CA LEU A 384 -9.66 -4.70 1.05
C LEU A 384 -10.43 -5.44 2.14
N THR A 385 -10.47 -6.76 2.06
CA THR A 385 -11.02 -7.64 3.11
C THR A 385 -9.95 -8.62 3.56
N VAL A 386 -9.85 -8.84 4.87
CA VAL A 386 -8.96 -9.85 5.47
C VAL A 386 -9.78 -10.70 6.44
N ASP A 387 -9.81 -12.01 6.22
CA ASP A 387 -10.49 -13.00 7.08
C ASP A 387 -9.53 -13.47 8.18
N LEU A 388 -9.46 -12.70 9.26
CA LEU A 388 -8.55 -12.91 10.39
C LEU A 388 -8.84 -14.23 11.12
N ALA A 389 -10.11 -14.62 11.24
CA ALA A 389 -10.51 -15.90 11.82
C ALA A 389 -10.03 -17.08 10.97
N ARG A 390 -10.12 -16.97 9.64
CA ARG A 390 -9.59 -18.00 8.74
C ARG A 390 -8.08 -18.09 8.79
N ILE A 391 -7.37 -16.96 8.85
CA ILE A 391 -5.91 -16.94 9.07
C ILE A 391 -5.56 -17.68 10.37
N ALA A 392 -6.28 -17.39 11.47
CA ALA A 392 -6.07 -18.08 12.75
C ALA A 392 -6.23 -19.59 12.66
N ARG A 393 -7.31 -20.05 12.00
CA ARG A 393 -7.59 -21.47 11.78
C ARG A 393 -6.49 -22.12 10.95
N ASP A 394 -6.03 -21.44 9.91
CA ASP A 394 -4.98 -21.95 9.03
C ASP A 394 -3.66 -22.10 9.76
N ASP A 395 -3.23 -21.08 10.49
CA ASP A 395 -1.97 -21.12 11.25
C ASP A 395 -1.97 -22.20 12.33
N ARG A 396 -3.10 -22.39 13.02
CA ARG A 396 -3.26 -23.48 14.01
C ARG A 396 -3.31 -24.87 13.41
N SER A 397 -3.76 -24.99 12.16
CA SER A 397 -3.85 -26.28 11.47
C SER A 397 -2.50 -26.75 10.92
N ARG A 398 -1.46 -25.91 10.94
CA ARG A 398 -0.14 -26.27 10.42
C ARG A 398 0.53 -27.34 11.27
N PRO A 399 1.25 -28.30 10.66
CA PRO A 399 2.04 -29.28 11.41
C PRO A 399 3.01 -28.59 12.40
N GLY A 400 2.97 -29.00 13.67
CA GLY A 400 3.83 -28.42 14.71
C GLY A 400 3.37 -27.08 15.29
N ALA A 401 2.27 -26.51 14.78
CA ALA A 401 1.67 -25.33 15.40
C ALA A 401 1.00 -25.69 16.73
N ASN A 402 1.01 -24.74 17.67
CA ASN A 402 0.24 -24.86 18.90
C ASN A 402 -1.23 -24.50 18.59
N PRO A 403 -2.18 -25.45 18.69
CA PRO A 403 -3.58 -25.20 18.36
C PRO A 403 -4.24 -24.16 19.29
N ASN A 404 -3.66 -23.93 20.47
CA ASN A 404 -4.12 -22.96 21.46
C ASN A 404 -3.29 -21.67 21.43
N ALA A 405 -2.42 -21.47 20.43
CA ALA A 405 -1.70 -20.22 20.30
C ALA A 405 -2.70 -19.06 20.07
N PRO A 406 -2.64 -17.99 20.86
CA PRO A 406 -3.48 -16.82 20.66
C PRO A 406 -3.19 -16.17 19.32
N HIS A 407 -4.24 -15.70 18.65
CA HIS A 407 -4.16 -15.09 17.32
C HIS A 407 -5.06 -13.85 17.26
N THR A 408 -4.72 -12.84 16.46
CA THR A 408 -5.57 -11.65 16.24
C THR A 408 -6.98 -12.02 15.80
N GLY A 409 -7.10 -13.14 15.08
CA GLY A 409 -8.36 -13.77 14.67
C GLY A 409 -9.29 -14.21 15.80
N ASP A 410 -8.79 -14.33 17.03
CA ASP A 410 -9.62 -14.60 18.22
C ASP A 410 -10.29 -13.33 18.76
N LEU A 411 -9.74 -12.16 18.42
CA LEU A 411 -10.29 -10.86 18.79
C LEU A 411 -11.25 -10.36 17.73
N PHE A 412 -10.83 -10.41 16.48
CA PHE A 412 -11.58 -9.92 15.34
C PHE A 412 -11.64 -11.00 14.27
N SER A 413 -12.83 -11.28 13.76
CA SER A 413 -13.04 -12.27 12.71
C SER A 413 -12.64 -11.74 11.34
N ARG A 414 -12.79 -10.44 11.11
CA ARG A 414 -12.59 -9.81 9.81
C ARG A 414 -12.12 -8.36 9.95
N LEU A 415 -11.25 -7.95 9.03
CA LEU A 415 -10.93 -6.56 8.73
C LEU A 415 -11.49 -6.22 7.35
N THR A 416 -12.21 -5.11 7.26
CA THR A 416 -12.63 -4.49 5.99
C THR A 416 -12.02 -3.09 5.91
N LEU A 417 -11.61 -2.67 4.72
CA LEU A 417 -11.16 -1.32 4.42
C LEU A 417 -11.80 -0.90 3.11
N ASP A 418 -12.68 0.09 3.17
CA ASP A 418 -13.33 0.72 2.03
C ASP A 418 -12.65 2.04 1.71
N LEU A 419 -12.46 2.28 0.41
CA LEU A 419 -11.87 3.50 -0.13
C LEU A 419 -12.91 4.21 -0.98
N ALA A 420 -13.15 5.49 -0.72
CA ALA A 420 -14.05 6.31 -1.53
C ALA A 420 -13.36 7.60 -1.99
N PRO A 421 -13.60 8.04 -3.23
CA PRO A 421 -13.04 9.30 -3.71
C PRO A 421 -13.62 10.47 -2.90
N ALA A 422 -12.78 11.46 -2.61
CA ALA A 422 -13.17 12.67 -1.91
C ALA A 422 -12.41 13.88 -2.47
N ASP A 423 -12.91 15.09 -2.26
CA ASP A 423 -12.29 16.31 -2.79
C ASP A 423 -10.86 16.47 -2.28
N GLY A 424 -9.90 16.33 -3.21
CA GLY A 424 -8.47 16.41 -2.92
C GLY A 424 -7.92 15.24 -2.09
N GLY A 425 -8.54 14.06 -2.12
CA GLY A 425 -8.02 12.87 -1.44
C GLY A 425 -8.95 11.65 -1.48
N VAL A 426 -8.85 10.82 -0.43
CA VAL A 426 -9.53 9.54 -0.29
C VAL A 426 -10.16 9.48 1.08
N ARG A 427 -11.45 9.18 1.16
CA ARG A 427 -12.08 8.80 2.42
C ARG A 427 -11.79 7.33 2.70
N LEU A 428 -11.35 7.06 3.92
CA LEU A 428 -11.04 5.73 4.41
C LEU A 428 -12.08 5.34 5.44
N HIS A 429 -12.60 4.11 5.34
CA HIS A 429 -13.38 3.50 6.39
C HIS A 429 -12.86 2.08 6.59
N ALA A 430 -12.28 1.79 7.75
CA ALA A 430 -11.83 0.46 8.10
C ALA A 430 -12.59 -0.05 9.32
N ARG A 431 -12.99 -1.31 9.31
CA ARG A 431 -13.72 -1.94 10.41
C ARG A 431 -13.13 -3.29 10.73
N PHE A 432 -12.83 -3.50 12.00
CA PHE A 432 -12.51 -4.80 12.58
C PHE A 432 -13.74 -5.34 13.30
N THR A 433 -14.33 -6.41 12.76
CA THR A 433 -15.54 -7.01 13.34
C THR A 433 -15.20 -8.17 14.26
N LYS A 434 -15.90 -8.29 15.39
CA LYS A 434 -15.90 -9.50 16.21
C LYS A 434 -16.82 -10.56 15.60
N GLU A 435 -16.56 -11.83 15.89
CA GLU A 435 -17.54 -12.89 15.60
C GLU A 435 -18.65 -12.82 16.64
N ALA A 436 -19.93 -12.80 16.22
CA ALA A 436 -21.04 -12.95 17.13
C ALA A 436 -20.94 -14.33 17.78
N ARG A 437 -20.68 -14.37 19.09
CA ARG A 437 -20.54 -15.61 19.86
C ARG A 437 -21.89 -16.24 20.18
#